data_AF-A0A519UTD0-F1
#
_entry.id   AF-A0A519UTD0-F1
#
_cell.length_a   1.000
_cell.length_b   1.000
_cell.length_c   1.000
_cell.angle_alpha   90.00
_cell.angle_beta   90.00
_cell.angle_gamma   90.00
#
_symmetry.space_group_name_H-M   'P 1'
#
loop_
_entity.id
_entity.type
_entity.pdbx_description
1 polymer ?
#
loop_
_entity_poly.entity_id
_entity_poly.type
_entity_poly.pdbx_seq_one_letter_code
_entity_poly.pdbx_strand_id
1 'polypeptide(L)'
;MKKKYTFTLIAFFIILFSNLPPVAGFLYYMFDTDLHKYSNSNGTMTFEDKKHADEYRTAINRHEGCLLIQPDLKDKKLYRLFMINPLAFWRWRLYFTEEYYKLPYKNWNEIEKNREPLPTPGSGPCEIDF
;
A
#
# COMPACT_ATOMS: atom_id res chain seq x y z
N MET A 1 -36.51 -22.12 -2.33
CA MET A 1 -35.13 -22.66 -2.48
C MET A 1 -34.38 -22.05 -3.68
N LYS A 2 -34.96 -22.01 -4.89
CA LYS A 2 -34.29 -21.48 -6.10
C LYS A 2 -33.77 -20.03 -5.99
N LYS A 3 -34.55 -19.11 -5.38
CA LYS A 3 -34.17 -17.69 -5.23
C LYS A 3 -32.86 -17.44 -4.46
N LYS A 4 -32.56 -18.27 -3.45
CA LYS A 4 -31.31 -18.16 -2.67
C LYS A 4 -30.10 -18.51 -3.55
N TYR A 5 -30.20 -19.61 -4.30
CA TYR A 5 -29.17 -20.00 -5.27
C TYR A 5 -29.03 -19.00 -6.41
N THR A 6 -30.14 -18.41 -6.90
CA THR A 6 -30.10 -17.35 -7.91
C THR A 6 -29.33 -16.12 -7.41
N PHE A 7 -29.56 -15.67 -6.18
CA PHE A 7 -28.83 -14.53 -5.61
C PHE A 7 -27.34 -14.85 -5.44
N THR A 8 -26.99 -16.03 -4.93
CA THR A 8 -25.60 -16.48 -4.82
C THR A 8 -24.91 -16.54 -6.18
N LEU A 9 -25.59 -17.04 -7.20
CA LEU A 9 -25.07 -17.13 -8.56
C LEU A 9 -24.80 -15.72 -9.15
N ILE A 10 -25.74 -14.79 -8.95
CA ILE A 10 -25.58 -13.39 -9.38
C ILE A 10 -24.39 -12.74 -8.67
N ALA A 11 -24.28 -12.88 -7.35
CA ALA A 11 -23.15 -12.35 -6.58
C ALA A 11 -21.81 -12.92 -7.06
N PHE A 12 -21.75 -14.22 -7.34
CA PHE A 12 -20.57 -14.87 -7.89
C PHE A 12 -20.17 -14.28 -9.26
N PHE A 13 -21.13 -14.08 -10.17
CA PHE A 13 -20.86 -13.46 -11.46
C PHE A 13 -20.41 -12.01 -11.32
N ILE A 14 -21.00 -11.22 -10.43
CA ILE A 14 -20.54 -9.84 -10.16
C ILE A 14 -19.06 -9.84 -9.76
N ILE A 15 -18.68 -10.69 -8.79
CA ILE A 15 -17.28 -10.81 -8.35
C ILE A 15 -16.36 -11.19 -9.52
N LEU A 16 -16.77 -12.16 -10.34
CA LEU A 16 -15.99 -12.62 -11.49
C LEU A 16 -15.81 -11.50 -12.54
N PHE A 17 -16.89 -10.84 -12.95
CA PHE A 17 -16.88 -9.80 -13.98
C PHE A 17 -16.12 -8.56 -13.53
N SER A 18 -16.22 -8.19 -12.25
CA SER A 18 -15.51 -7.03 -11.70
C SER A 18 -13.99 -7.20 -11.59
N ASN A 19 -13.48 -8.42 -11.75
CA ASN A 19 -12.04 -8.70 -11.82
C ASN A 19 -11.50 -8.76 -13.27
N LEU A 20 -12.34 -8.59 -14.30
CA LEU A 20 -11.88 -8.49 -15.68
C LEU A 20 -11.10 -7.18 -15.90
N PRO A 21 -9.97 -7.17 -16.64
CA PRO A 21 -9.09 -6.00 -16.70
C PRO A 21 -9.76 -4.65 -17.05
N PRO A 22 -10.67 -4.56 -18.04
CA PRO A 22 -11.32 -3.29 -18.37
C PRO A 22 -12.23 -2.80 -17.23
N VAL A 23 -12.95 -3.71 -16.59
CA VAL A 23 -13.90 -3.40 -15.51
C VAL A 23 -13.12 -3.09 -14.23
N ALA A 24 -12.13 -3.91 -13.88
CA ALA A 24 -11.28 -3.70 -12.73
C ALA A 24 -10.55 -2.37 -12.80
N GLY A 25 -9.98 -2.00 -13.96
CA GLY A 25 -9.33 -0.70 -14.16
C GLY A 25 -10.29 0.47 -14.01
N PHE A 26 -11.52 0.36 -14.53
CA PHE A 26 -12.55 1.39 -14.35
C PHE A 26 -13.01 1.52 -12.89
N LEU A 27 -13.28 0.39 -12.22
CA LEU A 27 -13.68 0.37 -10.81
C LEU A 27 -12.57 0.92 -9.92
N TYR A 28 -11.32 0.57 -10.22
CA TYR A 28 -10.15 1.11 -9.56
C TYR A 28 -10.09 2.63 -9.70
N TYR A 29 -10.15 3.16 -10.92
CA TYR A 29 -10.14 4.61 -11.15
C TYR A 29 -11.31 5.36 -10.48
N MET A 30 -12.51 4.76 -10.45
CA MET A 30 -13.72 5.41 -9.93
C MET A 30 -13.87 5.34 -8.41
N PHE A 31 -13.49 4.22 -7.79
CA PHE A 31 -13.79 3.95 -6.38
C PHE A 31 -12.57 3.98 -5.48
N ASP A 32 -11.36 3.94 -6.03
CA ASP A 32 -10.16 3.92 -5.22
C ASP A 32 -9.58 5.32 -5.09
N THR A 33 -9.93 5.98 -3.99
CA THR A 33 -9.38 7.28 -3.60
C THR A 33 -8.21 7.17 -2.63
N ASP A 34 -7.96 5.97 -2.10
CA ASP A 34 -6.87 5.74 -1.14
C ASP A 34 -5.50 5.77 -1.82
N LEU A 35 -4.64 6.66 -1.33
CA LEU A 35 -3.25 6.78 -1.76
C LEU A 35 -2.41 5.71 -1.06
N HIS A 36 -1.53 5.05 -1.80
CA HIS A 36 -0.69 4.00 -1.23
C HIS A 36 0.43 4.65 -0.43
N LYS A 37 0.36 4.54 0.89
CA LYS A 37 1.35 5.07 1.83
C LYS A 37 2.29 3.99 2.35
N TYR A 38 3.57 4.35 2.44
CA TYR A 38 4.65 3.49 2.90
C TYR A 38 5.54 4.20 3.91
N SER A 39 6.13 3.45 4.84
CA SER A 39 7.05 3.99 5.85
C SER A 39 7.88 2.88 6.47
N ASN A 40 9.03 3.25 7.05
CA ASN A 40 9.80 2.37 7.92
C ASN A 40 9.26 2.40 9.36
N SER A 41 9.84 1.59 10.24
CA SER A 41 9.31 1.36 11.58
C SER A 41 9.27 2.61 12.49
N ASN A 42 10.22 3.54 12.29
CA ASN A 42 10.45 4.76 13.06
C ASN A 42 10.02 6.04 12.33
N GLY A 43 9.34 5.93 11.19
CA GLY A 43 8.77 7.08 10.48
C GLY A 43 9.79 8.10 9.94
N THR A 44 11.07 7.73 9.85
CA THR A 44 12.13 8.58 9.27
C THR A 44 12.08 8.60 7.74
N MET A 45 11.44 7.59 7.15
CA MET A 45 11.03 7.59 5.76
C MET A 45 9.51 7.43 5.68
N THR A 46 8.87 8.30 4.92
CA THR A 46 7.46 8.19 4.54
C THR A 46 7.33 8.49 3.07
N PHE A 47 6.58 7.66 2.34
CA PHE A 47 6.30 7.86 0.93
C PHE A 47 4.81 7.71 0.67
N GLU A 48 4.24 8.65 -0.08
CA GLU A 48 2.85 8.63 -0.49
C GLU A 48 2.79 8.57 -2.01
N ASP A 49 2.34 7.43 -2.52
CA ASP A 49 2.17 7.20 -3.94
C ASP A 49 0.84 7.81 -4.40
N LYS A 50 0.97 8.89 -5.18
CA LYS A 50 -0.17 9.63 -5.73
C LYS A 50 -0.73 9.02 -7.01
N LYS A 51 -0.05 8.04 -7.57
CA LYS A 51 -0.41 7.34 -8.81
C LYS A 51 -0.68 5.87 -8.51
N HIS A 52 -1.45 5.61 -7.44
CA HIS A 52 -2.10 4.31 -7.32
C HIS A 52 -1.15 3.09 -7.30
N ALA A 53 0.01 3.20 -6.64
CA ALA A 53 1.06 2.17 -6.57
C ALA A 53 2.02 2.11 -7.79
N ASP A 54 1.88 2.99 -8.78
CA ASP A 54 2.83 3.09 -9.92
C ASP A 54 4.23 3.53 -9.48
N GLU A 55 4.36 4.16 -8.32
CA GLU A 55 5.61 4.64 -7.74
C GLU A 55 6.07 3.75 -6.57
N TYR A 56 5.55 2.54 -6.44
CA TYR A 56 5.97 1.58 -5.42
C TYR A 56 7.50 1.33 -5.44
N ARG A 57 8.10 1.26 -6.63
CA ARG A 57 9.57 1.14 -6.77
C ARG A 57 10.32 2.32 -6.17
N THR A 58 9.76 3.52 -6.23
CA THR A 58 10.34 4.70 -5.59
C THR A 58 10.32 4.56 -4.07
N ALA A 59 9.25 3.97 -3.51
CA ALA A 59 9.19 3.66 -2.08
C ALA A 59 10.29 2.66 -1.66
N ILE A 60 10.53 1.62 -2.45
CA ILE A 60 11.62 0.66 -2.21
C ILE A 60 12.98 1.36 -2.24
N ASN A 61 13.28 2.11 -3.31
CA ASN A 61 14.58 2.75 -3.48
C ASN A 61 14.87 3.76 -2.35
N ARG A 62 13.87 4.55 -1.94
CA ARG A 62 13.99 5.46 -0.79
C ARG A 62 14.23 4.70 0.51
N HIS A 63 13.56 3.57 0.71
CA HIS A 63 13.75 2.73 1.89
C HIS A 63 15.16 2.14 1.94
N GLU A 64 15.66 1.61 0.83
CA GLU A 64 17.03 1.09 0.74
C GLU A 64 18.07 2.17 1.01
N GLY A 65 17.91 3.36 0.44
CA GLY A 65 18.76 4.52 0.76
C GLY A 65 18.72 4.87 2.26
N CYS A 66 17.56 4.75 2.87
CA CYS A 66 17.38 4.99 4.30
C CYS A 66 18.14 3.98 5.17
N LEU A 67 18.15 2.70 4.79
CA LEU A 67 18.90 1.65 5.47
C LEU A 67 20.42 1.83 5.35
N LEU A 68 20.90 2.49 4.30
CA LEU A 68 22.31 2.84 4.17
C LEU A 68 22.72 3.97 5.12
N ILE A 69 21.82 4.94 5.36
CA ILE A 69 22.05 6.07 6.27
C ILE A 69 21.85 5.65 7.74
N GLN A 70 20.95 4.71 8.00
CA GLN A 70 20.62 4.20 9.33
C GLN A 70 20.90 2.69 9.44
N PRO A 71 22.17 2.24 9.37
CA PRO A 71 22.51 0.81 9.37
C PRO A 71 22.11 0.10 10.66
N ASP A 72 22.03 0.84 11.77
CA ASP A 72 21.68 0.37 13.11
C ASP A 72 20.16 0.33 13.38
N LEU A 73 19.34 0.63 12.37
CA LEU A 73 17.89 0.54 12.49
C LEU A 73 17.49 -0.91 12.83
N LYS A 74 16.89 -1.09 14.02
CA LYS A 74 16.51 -2.41 14.54
C LYS A 74 15.53 -3.14 13.64
N ASP A 75 14.62 -2.41 13.01
CA ASP A 75 13.61 -2.95 12.11
C ASP A 75 13.79 -2.38 10.70
N LYS A 76 14.34 -3.22 9.81
CA LYS A 76 14.70 -2.85 8.44
C LYS A 76 13.56 -3.05 7.44
N LYS A 77 12.34 -3.33 7.90
CA LYS A 77 11.19 -3.60 7.01
C LYS A 77 10.58 -2.30 6.49
N LEU A 78 10.08 -2.38 5.25
CA LEU A 78 9.15 -1.40 4.70
C LEU A 78 7.73 -1.83 5.03
N TYR A 79 6.94 -0.91 5.58
CA TYR A 79 5.54 -1.15 5.93
C TYR A 79 4.62 -0.45 4.94
N ARG A 80 3.48 -1.10 4.66
CA ARG A 80 2.31 -0.43 4.07
C ARG A 80 1.44 0.17 5.18
N LEU A 81 0.87 1.34 4.91
CA LEU A 81 0.01 2.07 5.83
C LEU A 81 -1.45 2.07 5.39
N PHE A 82 -1.74 1.52 4.21
CA PHE A 82 -3.09 1.29 3.72
C PHE A 82 -3.57 -0.12 4.07
N MET A 83 -4.87 -0.24 4.30
CA MET A 83 -5.51 -1.52 4.63
C MET A 83 -5.95 -2.27 3.38
N ILE A 84 -6.08 -3.59 3.50
CA ILE A 84 -6.79 -4.40 2.50
C ILE A 84 -8.28 -4.24 2.78
N ASN A 85 -9.08 -3.95 1.76
CA ASN A 85 -10.52 -3.85 1.87
C ASN A 85 -11.17 -5.10 1.24
N PRO A 86 -11.66 -6.07 2.04
CA PRO A 86 -12.25 -7.30 1.50
C PRO A 86 -13.49 -7.05 0.64
N LEU A 87 -14.19 -5.93 0.83
CA LEU A 87 -15.38 -5.58 0.05
C LEU A 87 -15.04 -5.01 -1.33
N ALA A 88 -13.80 -4.56 -1.53
CA ALA A 88 -13.30 -4.10 -2.82
C ALA A 88 -12.88 -5.29 -3.70
N PHE A 89 -13.86 -6.09 -4.11
CA PHE A 89 -13.61 -7.34 -4.85
C PHE A 89 -12.90 -7.13 -6.19
N TRP A 90 -12.97 -5.93 -6.78
CA TRP A 90 -12.20 -5.56 -7.98
C TRP A 90 -10.68 -5.48 -7.75
N ARG A 91 -10.23 -5.41 -6.48
CA ARG A 91 -8.81 -5.41 -6.08
C ARG A 91 -8.29 -6.79 -5.68
N TRP A 92 -9.15 -7.81 -5.59
CA TRP A 92 -8.74 -9.10 -5.02
C TRP A 92 -7.57 -9.72 -5.76
N ARG A 93 -7.55 -9.66 -7.09
CA ARG A 93 -6.38 -10.09 -7.88
C ARG A 93 -5.09 -9.41 -7.40
N LEU A 94 -5.12 -8.09 -7.21
CA LEU A 94 -3.97 -7.30 -6.80
C LEU A 94 -3.47 -7.69 -5.40
N TYR A 95 -4.38 -7.98 -4.47
CA TYR A 95 -4.04 -8.40 -3.10
C TYR A 95 -3.16 -9.66 -3.07
N PHE A 96 -3.27 -10.53 -4.07
CA PHE A 96 -2.48 -11.76 -4.16
C PHE A 96 -1.29 -11.66 -5.13
N THR A 97 -1.38 -10.82 -6.16
CA THR A 97 -0.33 -10.73 -7.19
C THR A 97 0.72 -9.67 -6.89
N GLU A 98 0.32 -8.50 -6.39
CA GLU A 98 1.19 -7.34 -6.30
C GLU A 98 2.07 -7.37 -5.04
N GLU A 99 3.32 -6.95 -5.20
CA GLU A 99 4.32 -7.01 -4.12
C GLU A 99 4.00 -6.06 -2.97
N TYR A 100 3.44 -4.88 -3.25
CA TYR A 100 3.14 -3.89 -2.22
C TYR A 100 2.04 -4.35 -1.25
N TYR A 101 1.17 -5.30 -1.64
CA TYR A 101 0.22 -5.93 -0.72
C TYR A 101 0.86 -7.02 0.17
N LYS A 102 2.03 -7.56 -0.23
CA LYS A 102 2.81 -8.52 0.55
C LYS A 102 3.60 -7.87 1.67
N LEU A 103 3.75 -6.54 1.64
CA LEU A 103 4.37 -5.80 2.74
C LEU A 103 3.54 -5.94 4.02
N PRO A 104 4.21 -6.01 5.20
CA PRO A 104 3.52 -5.97 6.47
C PRO A 104 2.75 -4.66 6.64
N TYR A 105 1.55 -4.75 7.18
CA TYR A 105 0.76 -3.58 7.53
C TYR A 105 1.21 -3.01 8.87
N LYS A 106 1.27 -1.67 8.97
CA LYS A 106 1.44 -0.96 10.24
C LYS A 106 0.57 0.30 10.24
N ASN A 107 -0.08 0.57 11.36
CA ASN A 107 -0.92 1.75 11.49
C ASN A 107 -0.05 3.02 11.63
N TRP A 108 -0.47 4.13 11.01
CA TRP A 108 0.24 5.41 11.12
C TRP A 108 0.44 5.85 12.58
N ASN A 109 -0.56 5.68 13.44
CA ASN A 109 -0.49 6.08 14.84
C ASN A 109 0.61 5.32 15.61
N GLU A 110 0.92 4.09 15.20
CA GLU A 110 2.03 3.32 15.79
C GLU A 110 3.39 3.80 15.29
N ILE A 111 3.47 4.26 14.05
CA ILE A 111 4.69 4.85 13.48
C ILE A 111 4.94 6.21 14.12
N GLU A 112 3.91 7.05 14.23
CA GLU A 112 3.98 8.39 14.79
C GLU A 112 4.46 8.39 16.26
N LYS A 113 3.99 7.43 17.07
CA LYS A 113 4.47 7.25 18.45
C LYS A 113 5.96 6.93 18.55
N ASN A 114 6.49 6.22 17.55
CA ASN A 114 7.90 5.82 17.50
C ASN A 114 8.72 6.73 16.58
N ARG A 115 8.15 7.89 16.19
CA ARG A 115 8.77 8.75 15.20
C ARG A 115 9.98 9.42 15.79
N GLU A 116 11.15 9.07 15.27
CA GLU A 116 12.36 9.80 15.61
C GLU A 116 12.32 11.18 14.93
N PRO A 117 12.82 12.23 15.61
CA PRO A 117 12.85 13.56 15.03
C PRO A 117 13.55 13.52 13.68
N LEU A 118 12.93 14.14 12.68
CA LEU A 118 13.54 14.29 11.37
C LEU A 118 14.91 14.96 11.55
N PRO A 119 15.99 14.39 10.99
CA PRO A 119 17.28 15.02 11.13
C PRO A 119 17.26 16.40 10.44
N THR A 120 17.99 17.35 11.04
CA THR A 120 17.94 18.79 10.73
C THR A 120 18.16 19.12 9.25
N PRO A 121 17.73 20.29 8.74
CA PRO A 121 17.92 20.67 7.33
C PRO A 121 19.42 20.68 7.00
N GLY A 122 19.86 19.76 6.14
CA GLY A 122 21.27 19.46 5.85
C GLY A 122 21.66 18.00 6.11
N SER A 123 20.84 17.29 6.90
CA SER A 123 20.83 15.85 7.14
C SER A 123 19.38 15.40 6.95
N GLY A 124 18.80 15.57 5.77
CA GLY A 124 17.34 15.44 5.56
C GLY A 124 16.78 14.08 5.98
N PRO A 125 15.44 13.91 5.98
CA PRO A 125 14.84 12.57 5.92
C PRO A 125 15.54 11.75 4.83
N CYS A 126 15.29 10.45 4.78
CA CYS A 126 15.76 9.63 3.65
C CYS A 126 15.09 10.01 2.29
N GLU A 127 14.78 11.29 2.08
CA GLU A 127 14.69 11.99 0.81
C GLU A 127 16.08 12.06 0.18
N ILE A 128 16.43 10.98 -0.51
CA ILE A 128 17.34 11.09 -1.63
C ILE A 128 16.49 11.70 -2.76
N ASP A 129 16.67 12.99 -3.02
CA ASP A 129 16.19 13.61 -4.25
C ASP A 129 16.99 13.00 -5.41
N PHE A 130 16.31 12.22 -6.25
CA PHE A 130 16.85 11.72 -7.52
C PHE A 130 16.56 12.73 -8.64
#